data_AF-A0A641AKG6-F1
#
_entry.id   AF-A0A641AKG6-F1
#
_cell.length_a   1.000
_cell.length_b   1.000
_cell.length_c   1.000
_cell.angle_alpha   90.00
_cell.angle_beta   90.00
_cell.angle_gamma   90.00
#
_symmetry.space_group_name_H-M   'P 1'
#
loop_
_entity.id
_entity.type
_entity.pdbx_description
1 polymer ?
#
loop_
_entity_poly.entity_id
_entity_poly.type
_entity_poly.pdbx_seq_one_letter_code
_entity_poly.pdbx_strand_id
1 'polypeptide(L)'
;MSVAHEVGASAAQTGVPLHEVLDHVERAYAPDPPDHPVTRAAALAWADVSLVHRADVSCEDPLTSMATAPYLRLRLAEIYRGAEADDRRVCDSHVLIVVELPRPGRVNEIELALRALEVAEVMRSVFTGDETIAQLSTRRFAALTTRDRGDDLALNLLGLLLDRALDGRVQARLWVERLPSGADGVASVLASLCE
;
A
#
# COMPACT_ATOMS: atom_id res chain seq x y z
N MET A 1 -4.91 29.23 -5.30
CA MET A 1 -5.03 28.02 -6.13
C MET A 1 -6.05 28.33 -7.22
N SER A 2 -5.77 28.05 -8.49
CA SER A 2 -6.70 28.41 -9.58
C SER A 2 -7.91 27.47 -9.58
N VAL A 3 -9.13 27.98 -9.84
CA VAL A 3 -10.36 27.17 -9.93
C VAL A 3 -10.21 26.00 -10.91
N ALA A 4 -9.50 26.21 -12.03
CA ALA A 4 -9.24 25.17 -13.02
C ALA A 4 -8.40 24.00 -12.46
N HIS A 5 -7.48 24.30 -11.54
CA HIS A 5 -6.67 23.28 -10.87
C HIS A 5 -7.51 22.42 -9.92
N GLU A 6 -8.41 23.03 -9.13
CA GLU A 6 -9.31 22.28 -8.25
C GLU A 6 -10.28 21.39 -9.05
N VAL A 7 -10.80 21.88 -10.17
CA VAL A 7 -11.67 21.10 -11.07
C VAL A 7 -10.93 19.89 -11.62
N GLY A 8 -9.71 20.08 -12.15
CA GLY A 8 -8.91 18.97 -12.68
C GLY A 8 -8.58 17.92 -11.61
N ALA A 9 -8.15 18.36 -10.42
CA ALA A 9 -7.83 17.48 -9.29
C ALA A 9 -9.06 16.70 -8.79
N SER A 10 -10.21 17.36 -8.60
CA SER A 10 -11.44 16.73 -8.12
C SER A 10 -12.01 15.72 -9.13
N ALA A 11 -11.93 16.04 -10.43
CA ALA A 11 -12.36 15.14 -11.49
C ALA A 11 -11.50 13.87 -11.54
N ALA A 12 -10.19 13.99 -11.34
CA ALA A 12 -9.30 12.83 -11.24
C ALA A 12 -9.61 11.95 -10.03
N GLN A 13 -9.91 12.53 -8.86
CA GLN A 13 -10.30 11.78 -7.65
C GLN A 13 -11.59 10.97 -7.84
N THR A 14 -12.46 11.41 -8.75
CA THR A 14 -13.74 10.76 -9.05
C THR A 14 -13.67 9.85 -10.28
N GLY A 15 -12.49 9.69 -10.89
CA GLY A 15 -12.26 8.80 -12.03
C GLY A 15 -12.79 9.32 -13.37
N VAL A 16 -13.14 10.61 -13.46
CA VAL A 16 -13.61 11.23 -14.71
C VAL A 16 -12.43 11.26 -15.70
N PRO A 17 -12.61 10.83 -16.97
CA PRO A 17 -11.52 10.82 -17.93
C PRO A 17 -11.15 12.24 -18.38
N LEU A 18 -9.86 12.48 -18.68
CA LEU A 18 -9.34 13.82 -19.02
C LEU A 18 -10.14 14.52 -20.14
N HIS A 19 -10.56 13.79 -21.18
CA HIS A 19 -11.32 14.39 -22.27
C HIS A 19 -12.66 14.98 -21.81
N GLU A 20 -13.35 14.32 -20.87
CA GLU A 20 -14.58 14.88 -20.28
C GLU A 20 -14.28 16.12 -19.43
N VAL A 21 -13.14 16.16 -18.73
CA VAL A 21 -12.72 17.36 -17.97
C VAL A 21 -12.49 18.54 -18.91
N LEU A 22 -11.80 18.30 -20.03
CA LEU A 22 -11.56 19.33 -21.05
C LEU A 22 -12.88 19.82 -21.66
N ASP A 23 -13.78 18.92 -22.01
CA ASP A 23 -15.13 19.27 -22.50
C ASP A 23 -15.91 20.12 -21.48
N HIS A 24 -15.83 19.81 -20.18
CA HIS A 24 -16.50 20.59 -19.14
C HIS A 24 -15.88 21.99 -19.00
N VAL A 25 -14.56 22.11 -19.08
CA VAL A 25 -13.88 23.41 -19.06
C VAL A 25 -14.29 24.23 -20.30
N GLU A 26 -14.35 23.63 -21.48
CA GLU A 26 -14.81 24.32 -22.70
C GLU A 26 -16.26 24.80 -22.58
N ARG A 27 -17.17 23.95 -22.07
CA ARG A 27 -18.57 24.35 -21.84
C ARG A 27 -18.71 25.47 -20.82
N ALA A 28 -17.87 25.50 -19.79
CA ALA A 28 -17.93 26.52 -18.73
C ALA A 28 -17.52 27.92 -19.20
N TYR A 29 -16.71 28.02 -20.25
CA TYR A 29 -16.23 29.30 -20.81
C TYR A 29 -17.04 29.77 -22.02
N ALA A 30 -17.95 28.93 -22.54
CA ALA A 30 -18.78 29.25 -23.69
C ALA A 30 -19.53 30.59 -23.51
N PRO A 31 -19.63 31.41 -24.58
CA PRO A 31 -19.32 31.08 -25.98
C PRO A 31 -17.83 31.19 -26.35
N ASP A 32 -17.00 31.78 -25.49
CA ASP A 32 -15.59 32.00 -25.76
C ASP A 32 -14.74 30.78 -25.37
N PRO A 33 -13.64 30.49 -26.09
CA PRO A 33 -12.74 29.42 -25.68
C PRO A 33 -12.01 29.79 -24.38
N PRO A 34 -11.72 28.81 -23.50
CA PRO A 34 -10.90 29.06 -22.32
C PRO A 34 -9.46 29.43 -22.73
N ASP A 35 -8.86 30.34 -21.97
CA ASP A 35 -7.45 30.68 -22.19
C ASP A 35 -6.57 29.44 -21.94
N HIS A 36 -5.51 29.28 -22.76
CA HIS A 36 -4.58 28.15 -22.66
C HIS A 36 -4.07 27.86 -21.22
N PRO A 37 -3.73 28.85 -20.37
CA PRO A 37 -3.31 28.58 -18.99
C PRO A 37 -4.38 27.89 -18.12
N VAL A 38 -5.66 28.13 -18.38
CA VAL A 38 -6.79 27.50 -17.67
C VAL A 38 -6.84 26.02 -18.03
N THR A 39 -6.87 25.71 -19.32
CA THR A 39 -6.88 24.33 -19.84
C THR A 39 -5.65 23.55 -19.40
N ARG A 40 -4.46 24.18 -19.45
CA ARG A 40 -3.20 23.58 -18.97
C ARG A 40 -3.23 23.29 -17.47
N ALA A 41 -3.78 24.20 -16.66
CA ALA A 41 -3.89 24.00 -15.22
C ALA A 41 -4.81 22.84 -14.85
N ALA A 42 -5.97 22.72 -15.52
CA ALA A 42 -6.88 21.60 -15.33
C ALA A 42 -6.26 20.26 -15.76
N ALA A 43 -5.60 20.22 -16.92
CA ALA A 43 -4.97 19.01 -17.43
C ALA A 43 -3.81 18.51 -16.56
N LEU A 44 -2.96 19.42 -16.06
CA LEU A 44 -1.86 19.06 -15.16
C LEU A 44 -2.40 18.56 -13.81
N ALA A 45 -3.35 19.27 -13.21
CA ALA A 45 -3.95 18.84 -11.94
C ALA A 45 -4.64 17.48 -12.06
N TRP A 46 -5.33 17.23 -13.17
CA TRP A 46 -5.91 15.92 -13.46
C TRP A 46 -4.84 14.84 -13.60
N ALA A 47 -3.76 15.11 -14.34
CA ALA A 47 -2.69 14.15 -14.56
C ALA A 47 -1.95 13.78 -13.26
N ASP A 48 -1.59 14.77 -12.45
CA ASP A 48 -0.89 14.58 -11.18
C ASP A 48 -1.71 13.69 -10.23
N VAL A 49 -3.01 13.96 -10.11
CA VAL A 49 -3.90 13.20 -9.22
C VAL A 49 -4.27 11.83 -9.80
N SER A 50 -4.46 11.71 -11.12
CA SER A 50 -4.78 10.42 -11.76
C SER A 50 -3.63 9.42 -11.66
N LEU A 51 -2.38 9.89 -11.64
CA LEU A 51 -1.21 9.05 -11.41
C LEU A 51 -1.18 8.48 -9.98
N VAL A 52 -1.58 9.28 -9.00
CA VAL A 52 -1.75 8.83 -7.61
C VAL A 52 -2.88 7.81 -7.51
N HIS A 53 -4.03 8.06 -8.15
CA HIS A 53 -5.18 7.15 -8.08
C HIS A 53 -4.96 5.82 -8.83
N ARG A 54 -4.10 5.80 -9.87
CA ARG A 54 -3.72 4.54 -10.52
C ARG A 54 -2.81 3.67 -9.66
N ALA A 55 -2.04 4.25 -8.74
CA ALA A 55 -1.31 3.46 -7.74
C ALA A 55 -2.29 2.69 -6.84
N ASP A 56 -3.49 3.23 -6.58
CA ASP A 56 -4.56 2.52 -5.84
C ASP A 56 -5.15 1.33 -6.59
N VAL A 57 -4.98 1.26 -7.93
CA VAL A 57 -5.45 0.13 -8.78
C VAL A 57 -4.34 -0.92 -8.96
N SER A 58 -3.09 -0.57 -8.63
CA SER A 58 -1.98 -1.50 -8.72
C SER A 58 -2.07 -2.57 -7.62
N CYS A 59 -1.73 -3.80 -7.97
CA CYS A 59 -1.51 -4.86 -6.99
C CYS A 59 -0.15 -4.74 -6.30
N GLU A 60 0.69 -3.81 -6.77
CA GLU A 60 2.05 -3.57 -6.31
C GLU A 60 2.26 -2.06 -6.06
N ASP A 61 2.83 -1.73 -4.92
CA ASP A 61 3.28 -0.37 -4.60
C ASP A 61 4.46 0.01 -5.52
N PRO A 62 4.35 1.10 -6.30
CA PRO A 62 5.33 1.42 -7.34
C PRO A 62 6.69 1.88 -6.78
N LEU A 63 6.76 2.26 -5.50
CA LEU A 63 8.01 2.66 -4.87
C LEU A 63 8.78 1.43 -4.38
N THR A 64 8.11 0.57 -3.63
CA THR A 64 8.73 -0.53 -2.91
C THR A 64 8.70 -1.86 -3.64
N SER A 65 7.90 -1.98 -4.71
CA SER A 65 7.57 -3.24 -5.36
C SER A 65 6.94 -4.29 -4.44
N MET A 66 6.35 -3.85 -3.32
CA MET A 66 5.60 -4.73 -2.42
C MET A 66 4.15 -4.85 -2.87
N ALA A 67 3.48 -5.95 -2.53
CA ALA A 67 2.05 -6.07 -2.77
C ALA A 67 1.24 -4.99 -2.02
N THR A 68 0.11 -4.59 -2.58
CA THR A 68 -0.82 -3.67 -1.91
C THR A 68 -1.76 -4.42 -0.95
N ALA A 69 -2.35 -3.71 0.02
CA ALA A 69 -3.34 -4.30 0.93
C ALA A 69 -4.53 -4.99 0.21
N PRO A 70 -5.10 -4.44 -0.89
CA PRO A 70 -6.10 -5.14 -1.69
C PRO A 70 -5.61 -6.48 -2.26
N TYR A 71 -4.36 -6.55 -2.73
CA TYR A 71 -3.79 -7.80 -3.23
C TYR A 71 -3.60 -8.82 -2.10
N LEU A 72 -3.08 -8.40 -0.94
CA LEU A 72 -2.96 -9.28 0.23
C LEU A 72 -4.32 -9.86 0.65
N ARG A 73 -5.38 -9.05 0.63
CA ARG A 73 -6.75 -9.51 0.90
C ARG A 73 -7.20 -10.58 -0.08
N LEU A 74 -6.94 -10.39 -1.37
CA LEU A 74 -7.24 -11.38 -2.41
C LEU A 74 -6.47 -12.69 -2.16
N ARG A 75 -5.18 -12.59 -1.87
CA ARG A 75 -4.33 -13.76 -1.61
C ARG A 75 -4.80 -14.55 -0.38
N LEU A 76 -5.18 -13.85 0.69
CA LEU A 76 -5.79 -14.49 1.85
C LEU A 76 -7.10 -15.19 1.48
N ALA A 77 -7.98 -14.55 0.71
CA ALA A 77 -9.22 -15.19 0.28
C ALA A 77 -8.98 -16.50 -0.49
N GLU A 78 -7.93 -16.56 -1.32
CA GLU A 78 -7.51 -17.81 -1.99
C GLU A 78 -7.06 -18.88 -1.00
N ILE A 79 -6.20 -18.52 -0.04
CA ILE A 79 -5.68 -19.46 0.96
C ILE A 79 -6.80 -19.99 1.86
N TYR A 80 -7.75 -19.15 2.28
CA TYR A 80 -8.91 -19.59 3.06
C TYR A 80 -9.79 -20.56 2.28
N ARG A 81 -10.11 -20.26 1.02
CA ARG A 81 -10.89 -21.19 0.17
C ARG A 81 -10.17 -22.53 -0.04
N GLY A 82 -8.85 -22.50 -0.25
CA GLY A 82 -8.06 -23.71 -0.38
C GLY A 82 -8.03 -24.53 0.90
N ALA A 83 -7.84 -23.89 2.05
CA ALA A 83 -7.85 -24.55 3.34
C ALA A 83 -9.23 -25.15 3.69
N GLU A 84 -10.32 -24.45 3.37
CA GLU A 84 -11.68 -24.95 3.54
C GLU A 84 -11.93 -26.22 2.69
N ALA A 85 -11.48 -26.22 1.44
CA ALA A 85 -11.59 -27.42 0.57
C ALA A 85 -10.81 -28.63 1.11
N ASP A 86 -9.72 -28.39 1.84
CA ASP A 86 -8.87 -29.41 2.45
C ASP A 86 -9.25 -29.77 3.91
N ASP A 87 -10.34 -29.20 4.44
CA ASP A 87 -10.74 -29.31 5.86
C ASP A 87 -9.62 -28.89 6.85
N ARG A 88 -8.86 -27.85 6.48
CA ARG A 88 -7.76 -27.27 7.28
C ARG A 88 -8.10 -25.85 7.72
N ARG A 89 -7.46 -25.41 8.81
CA ARG A 89 -7.56 -24.02 9.27
C ARG A 89 -6.34 -23.23 8.86
N VAL A 90 -6.56 -22.05 8.28
CA VAL A 90 -5.47 -21.15 7.88
C VAL A 90 -4.66 -20.70 9.10
N CYS A 91 -5.31 -20.44 10.24
CA CYS A 91 -4.64 -20.02 11.47
C CYS A 91 -3.59 -21.03 11.98
N ASP A 92 -3.70 -22.31 11.60
CA ASP A 92 -2.76 -23.36 12.03
C ASP A 92 -1.54 -23.46 11.10
N SER A 93 -1.65 -22.94 9.87
CA SER A 93 -0.65 -23.10 8.80
C SER A 93 0.02 -21.81 8.36
N HIS A 94 -0.62 -20.65 8.54
CA HIS A 94 -0.14 -19.35 8.06
C HIS A 94 -0.21 -18.29 9.14
N VAL A 95 0.66 -17.29 9.01
CA VAL A 95 0.75 -16.13 9.90
C VAL A 95 1.08 -14.87 9.09
N LEU A 96 0.81 -13.70 9.67
CA LEU A 96 1.30 -12.43 9.18
C LEU A 96 2.44 -11.95 10.08
N ILE A 97 3.64 -11.79 9.56
CA ILE A 97 4.70 -11.06 10.27
C ILE A 97 4.55 -9.59 9.94
N VAL A 98 4.32 -8.77 10.94
CA VAL A 98 4.07 -7.34 10.77
C VAL A 98 5.26 -6.54 11.26
N VAL A 99 5.68 -5.59 10.42
CA VAL A 99 6.67 -4.56 10.72
C VAL A 99 5.95 -3.22 10.80
N GLU A 100 6.05 -2.56 11.95
CA GLU A 100 5.53 -1.21 12.14
C GLU A 100 6.66 -0.24 12.47
N LEU A 101 6.78 0.80 11.65
CA LEU A 101 7.62 1.94 11.96
C LEU A 101 6.91 2.89 12.92
N PRO A 102 7.62 3.49 13.89
CA PRO A 102 7.06 4.48 14.79
C PRO A 102 6.50 5.66 13.99
N ARG A 103 5.49 6.32 14.57
CA ARG A 103 4.87 7.48 13.94
C ARG A 103 5.95 8.53 13.65
N PRO A 104 6.05 9.02 12.40
CA PRO A 104 6.98 10.10 12.09
C PRO A 104 6.61 11.31 12.95
N GLY A 105 7.62 11.91 13.58
CA GLY A 105 7.49 13.28 14.09
C GLY A 105 7.48 14.25 12.92
N ARG A 106 8.37 15.24 12.92
CA ARG A 106 8.62 16.10 11.74
C ARG A 106 9.53 15.38 10.72
N VAL A 107 9.09 14.26 10.19
CA VAL A 107 9.79 13.54 9.11
C VAL A 107 9.18 13.98 7.78
N ASN A 108 10.00 14.27 6.76
CA ASN A 108 9.50 14.62 5.44
C ASN A 108 9.13 13.36 4.63
N GLU A 109 8.35 13.52 3.56
CA GLU A 109 7.85 12.40 2.74
C GLU A 109 8.98 11.58 2.10
N ILE A 110 10.10 12.22 1.76
CA ILE A 110 11.27 11.56 1.16
C ILE A 110 11.89 10.59 2.15
N GLU A 111 12.05 10.97 3.41
CA GLU A 111 12.64 10.09 4.42
C GLU A 111 11.71 8.91 4.75
N LEU A 112 10.39 9.10 4.70
CA LEU A 112 9.43 7.98 4.80
C LEU A 112 9.55 7.02 3.62
N ALA A 113 9.71 7.54 2.40
CA ALA A 113 9.92 6.73 1.20
C ALA A 113 11.21 5.91 1.27
N LEU A 114 12.33 6.53 1.71
CA LEU A 114 13.61 5.82 1.89
C LEU A 114 13.50 4.70 2.92
N ARG A 115 12.83 4.95 4.06
CA ARG A 115 12.60 3.90 5.07
C ARG A 115 11.72 2.77 4.54
N ALA A 116 10.72 3.07 3.71
CA ALA A 116 9.89 2.05 3.08
C ALA A 116 10.71 1.16 2.12
N LEU A 117 11.63 1.75 1.36
CA LEU A 117 12.57 1.02 0.50
C LEU A 117 13.49 0.09 1.32
N GLU A 118 14.06 0.60 2.42
CA GLU A 118 14.92 -0.17 3.33
C GLU A 118 14.16 -1.36 3.95
N VAL A 119 12.93 -1.13 4.44
CA VAL A 119 12.08 -2.22 4.95
C VAL A 119 11.78 -3.24 3.85
N ALA A 120 11.50 -2.79 2.64
CA ALA A 120 11.19 -3.68 1.52
C ALA A 120 12.38 -4.55 1.11
N GLU A 121 13.57 -3.98 1.06
CA GLU A 121 14.81 -4.73 0.79
C GLU A 121 15.06 -5.78 1.88
N VAL A 122 14.98 -5.38 3.15
CA VAL A 122 15.19 -6.31 4.27
C VAL A 122 14.17 -7.44 4.26
N MET A 123 12.87 -7.14 4.09
CA MET A 123 11.83 -8.17 4.09
C MET A 123 12.03 -9.17 2.94
N ARG A 124 12.43 -8.71 1.74
CA ARG A 124 12.76 -9.62 0.63
C ARG A 124 14.00 -10.46 0.87
N SER A 125 14.96 -9.98 1.66
CA SER A 125 16.14 -10.76 2.02
C SER A 125 15.83 -11.89 3.01
N VAL A 126 14.83 -11.71 3.88
CA VAL A 126 14.40 -12.70 4.88
C VAL A 126 13.39 -13.68 4.29
N PHE A 127 12.41 -13.18 3.55
CA PHE A 127 11.35 -13.95 2.92
C PHE A 127 11.62 -14.09 1.41
N THR A 128 12.31 -15.17 1.05
CA THR A 128 12.88 -15.39 -0.29
C THR A 128 12.09 -16.38 -1.16
N GLY A 129 10.98 -16.92 -0.63
CA GLY A 129 10.17 -17.95 -1.27
C GLY A 129 8.88 -17.39 -1.88
N ASP A 130 7.78 -18.09 -1.60
CA ASP A 130 6.44 -17.79 -2.10
C ASP A 130 5.63 -16.88 -1.15
N GLU A 131 6.29 -16.28 -0.16
CA GLU A 131 5.67 -15.35 0.77
C GLU A 131 5.12 -14.12 0.03
N THR A 132 4.00 -13.60 0.52
CA THR A 132 3.45 -12.33 0.01
C THR A 132 3.87 -11.20 0.92
N ILE A 133 4.80 -10.38 0.45
CA ILE A 133 5.27 -9.19 1.15
C ILE A 133 4.44 -7.99 0.67
N ALA A 134 3.78 -7.31 1.61
CA ALA A 134 2.85 -6.23 1.33
C ALA A 134 3.13 -4.97 2.15
N GLN A 135 2.87 -3.81 1.55
CA GLN A 135 2.77 -2.54 2.27
C GLN A 135 1.29 -2.26 2.59
N LEU A 136 0.97 -2.17 3.88
CA LEU A 136 -0.40 -2.01 4.38
C LEU A 136 -0.76 -0.55 4.62
N SER A 137 0.23 0.25 5.04
CA SER A 137 0.12 1.70 5.18
C SER A 137 1.51 2.33 5.03
N THR A 138 1.61 3.65 5.16
CA THR A 138 2.91 4.36 5.12
C THR A 138 3.91 3.87 6.18
N ARG A 139 3.45 3.18 7.23
CA ARG A 139 4.28 2.73 8.35
C ARG A 139 4.21 1.24 8.62
N ARG A 140 3.30 0.51 7.98
CA ARG A 140 3.03 -0.89 8.28
C ARG A 140 3.25 -1.74 7.05
N PHE A 141 4.04 -2.78 7.24
CA PHE A 141 4.43 -3.74 6.24
C PHE A 141 4.16 -5.13 6.79
N ALA A 142 3.80 -6.08 5.94
CA ALA A 142 3.50 -7.43 6.38
C ALA A 142 4.04 -8.47 5.40
N ALA A 143 4.52 -9.59 5.94
CA ALA A 143 4.79 -10.80 5.17
C ALA A 143 3.75 -11.86 5.55
N LEU A 144 2.96 -12.30 4.57
CA LEU A 144 2.15 -13.50 4.68
C LEU A 144 3.04 -14.70 4.36
N THR A 145 3.23 -15.56 5.36
CA THR A 145 4.10 -16.72 5.27
C THR A 145 3.46 -17.92 5.98
N THR A 146 4.02 -19.10 5.74
CA THR A 146 3.67 -20.29 6.48
C THR A 146 4.21 -20.20 7.92
N ARG A 147 3.53 -20.85 8.86
CA ARG A 147 3.84 -20.75 10.30
C ARG A 147 5.23 -21.28 10.64
N ASP A 148 5.74 -22.26 9.90
CA ASP A 148 7.10 -22.82 10.04
C ASP A 148 8.19 -21.83 9.60
N ARG A 149 7.89 -20.96 8.63
CA ARG A 149 8.80 -19.92 8.14
C ARG A 149 8.69 -18.61 8.91
N GLY A 150 7.59 -18.40 9.61
CA GLY A 150 7.36 -17.26 10.49
C GLY A 150 7.78 -17.51 11.95
N ASP A 151 8.92 -18.18 12.16
CA ASP A 151 9.41 -18.57 13.47
C ASP A 151 10.26 -17.48 14.16
N ASP A 152 10.70 -17.74 15.40
CA ASP A 152 11.51 -16.80 16.17
C ASP A 152 12.85 -16.49 15.49
N LEU A 153 13.42 -17.41 14.71
CA LEU A 153 14.67 -17.18 13.99
C LEU A 153 14.46 -16.15 12.88
N ALA A 154 13.39 -16.28 12.10
CA ALA A 154 13.02 -15.31 11.07
C ALA A 154 12.75 -13.93 11.67
N LEU A 155 12.03 -13.83 12.79
CA LEU A 155 11.79 -12.57 13.48
C LEU A 155 13.09 -11.91 13.98
N ASN A 156 13.98 -12.70 14.58
CA ASN A 156 15.25 -12.20 15.10
C ASN A 156 16.17 -11.70 13.97
N LEU A 157 16.24 -12.43 12.86
CA LEU A 157 16.99 -12.01 11.68
C LEU A 157 16.41 -10.74 11.08
N LEU A 158 15.08 -10.67 10.93
CA LEU A 158 14.37 -9.49 10.45
C LEU A 158 14.66 -8.27 11.34
N GLY A 159 14.60 -8.43 12.66
CA GLY A 159 14.93 -7.36 13.62
C GLY A 159 16.36 -6.87 13.49
N LEU A 160 17.33 -7.79 13.39
CA LEU A 160 18.74 -7.46 13.23
C LEU A 160 19.01 -6.70 11.92
N LEU A 161 18.43 -7.16 10.81
CA LEU A 161 18.63 -6.54 9.50
C LEU A 161 17.93 -5.18 9.41
N LEU A 162 16.74 -5.03 10.00
CA LEU A 162 16.05 -3.74 10.06
C LEU A 162 16.81 -2.73 10.91
N ASP A 163 17.32 -3.13 12.08
CA ASP A 163 18.12 -2.24 12.94
C ASP A 163 19.37 -1.73 12.20
N ARG A 164 20.01 -2.63 11.43
CA ARG A 164 21.16 -2.29 10.60
C ARG A 164 20.81 -1.39 9.42
N ALA A 165 19.72 -1.69 8.69
CA ALA A 165 19.31 -0.92 7.51
C ALA A 165 18.86 0.49 7.88
N LEU A 166 18.15 0.63 9.01
CA LEU A 166 17.65 1.91 9.52
C LEU A 166 18.70 2.68 10.33
N ASP A 167 19.96 2.22 10.36
CA ASP A 167 21.08 2.78 11.13
C ASP A 167 20.75 3.03 12.62
N GLY A 168 19.88 2.21 13.23
CA GLY A 168 19.39 2.43 14.60
C GLY A 168 18.62 3.75 14.83
N ARG A 169 18.30 4.50 13.76
CA ARG A 169 17.56 5.78 13.84
C ARG A 169 16.10 5.57 14.23
N VAL A 170 15.59 4.39 13.93
CA VAL A 170 14.19 4.03 14.05
C VAL A 170 14.10 2.60 14.57
N GLN A 171 13.45 2.43 15.72
CA GLN A 171 13.18 1.11 16.26
C GLN A 171 11.85 0.58 15.69
N ALA A 172 11.94 -0.31 14.72
CA ALA A 172 10.77 -0.99 14.17
C ALA A 172 10.15 -1.93 15.21
N ARG A 173 8.82 -1.93 15.33
CA ARG A 173 8.08 -2.91 16.11
C ARG A 173 7.76 -4.12 15.23
N LEU A 174 8.11 -5.31 15.72
CA LEU A 174 7.87 -6.58 15.05
C LEU A 174 6.92 -7.44 15.88
N TRP A 175 5.93 -8.05 15.23
CA TRP A 175 5.11 -9.07 15.86
C TRP A 175 4.54 -10.05 14.84
N VAL A 176 4.09 -11.21 15.34
CA VAL A 176 3.32 -12.19 14.57
C VAL A 176 1.85 -11.93 14.82
N GLU A 177 1.14 -11.48 13.80
CA GLU A 177 -0.30 -11.35 13.79
C GLU A 177 -0.93 -12.70 13.43
N ARG A 178 -1.85 -13.17 14.28
CA ARG A 178 -2.54 -14.43 14.05
C ARG A 178 -3.69 -14.22 13.07
N LEU A 179 -3.76 -15.10 12.08
CA LEU A 179 -4.90 -15.11 11.19
C LEU A 179 -6.15 -15.65 11.91
N PRO A 180 -7.34 -15.10 11.61
CA PRO A 180 -8.60 -15.58 12.18
C PRO A 180 -8.87 -17.04 11.79
N SER A 181 -9.79 -17.70 12.50
CA SER A 181 -10.15 -19.10 12.17
C SER A 181 -10.99 -19.22 10.90
N GLY A 182 -11.68 -18.15 10.50
CA GLY A 182 -12.56 -18.11 9.33
C GLY A 182 -12.38 -16.83 8.50
N ALA A 183 -12.77 -16.90 7.23
CA ALA A 183 -12.56 -15.82 6.26
C ALA A 183 -13.25 -14.50 6.65
N ASP A 184 -14.38 -14.57 7.35
CA ASP A 184 -15.16 -13.39 7.79
C ASP A 184 -14.35 -12.45 8.69
N GLY A 185 -13.38 -12.97 9.45
CA GLY A 185 -12.53 -12.17 10.32
C GLY A 185 -11.41 -11.41 9.60
N VAL A 186 -11.07 -11.81 8.36
CA VAL A 186 -9.89 -11.29 7.65
C VAL A 186 -10.00 -9.80 7.38
N ALA A 187 -11.18 -9.33 6.98
CA ALA A 187 -11.40 -7.91 6.70
C ALA A 187 -11.14 -7.04 7.93
N SER A 188 -11.57 -7.48 9.11
CA SER A 188 -11.36 -6.75 10.37
C SER A 188 -9.87 -6.70 10.76
N VAL A 189 -9.15 -7.81 10.62
CA VAL A 189 -7.72 -7.86 10.93
C VAL A 189 -6.94 -6.94 9.99
N LEU A 190 -7.16 -7.04 8.68
CA LEU A 190 -6.48 -6.19 7.71
C LEU A 190 -6.82 -4.71 7.91
N ALA A 191 -8.08 -4.36 8.18
CA ALA A 191 -8.47 -2.97 8.48
C ALA A 191 -7.67 -2.43 9.67
N SER A 192 -7.58 -3.19 10.76
CA SER A 192 -6.83 -2.77 11.96
C SER A 192 -5.33 -2.57 11.70
N LEU A 193 -4.76 -3.25 10.70
CA LEU A 193 -3.37 -3.14 10.28
C LEU A 193 -3.13 -2.02 9.26
N CYS A 194 -4.17 -1.54 8.58
CA CYS A 194 -4.06 -0.43 7.62
C CYS A 194 -4.16 0.96 8.28
N GLU A 195 -4.68 1.03 9.52
CA GLU A 195 -4.68 2.24 10.37
C GLU A 195 -3.26 2.70 10.79
#